data_AF-A0A7S3QRG9-F1
#
_entry.id   AF-A0A7S3QRG9-F1
#
_cell.length_a   1.000
_cell.length_b   1.000
_cell.length_c   1.000
_cell.angle_alpha   90.00
_cell.angle_beta   90.00
_cell.angle_gamma   90.00
#
_symmetry.space_group_name_H-M   'P 1'
#
loop_
_entity.id
_entity.type
_entity.pdbx_description
1 polymer ?
#
loop_
_entity_poly.entity_id
_entity_poly.type
_entity_poly.pdbx_seq_one_letter_code
_entity_poly.pdbx_strand_id
1 'polypeptide(L)'
;MSRWQPLPEEYIGPVSLTLWILFMSALGFFTGPMNSVSVWYQLLTAAMPSLAIMLLWLTCLSDPGMIPPSCTRDPIIDQLEFARAGEDEERHSQTPKEGYSKEPGERGAWTRTLIREGVPYTEKYCATCNIWRPPRSHHCNYCNGCIEKFDHHCGVVGNCVAKNNHRFFASFMVCGQIGCALFLGVIPWQAKQALSFKYHD
;
A
#
# COMPACT_ATOMS: atom_id res chain seq x y z
N MET A 1 16.35 -5.35 -16.89
CA MET A 1 15.30 -4.56 -16.22
C MET A 1 14.14 -5.50 -15.92
N SER A 2 14.02 -5.99 -14.68
CA SER A 2 12.87 -6.79 -14.27
C SER A 2 11.65 -5.87 -14.21
N ARG A 3 10.72 -6.04 -15.16
CA ARG A 3 9.44 -5.35 -15.16
C ARG A 3 8.69 -5.79 -13.90
N TRP A 4 8.33 -4.84 -13.03
CA TRP A 4 7.43 -5.12 -11.92
C TRP A 4 6.13 -5.71 -12.48
N GLN A 5 5.73 -6.87 -11.98
CA GLN A 5 4.46 -7.51 -12.30
C GLN A 5 3.88 -8.11 -11.02
N PRO A 6 2.56 -7.94 -10.76
CA PRO A 6 1.91 -8.60 -9.63
C PRO A 6 1.95 -10.12 -9.79
N LEU A 7 2.00 -10.84 -8.67
CA LEU A 7 1.88 -12.31 -8.68
C LEU A 7 0.41 -12.71 -8.84
N PRO A 8 0.10 -13.88 -9.45
CA PRO A 8 -1.29 -14.32 -9.63
C PRO A 8 -2.11 -14.40 -8.33
N GLU A 9 -1.46 -14.77 -7.23
CA GLU A 9 -2.08 -14.87 -5.89
C GLU A 9 -2.49 -13.50 -5.33
N GLU A 10 -1.83 -12.43 -5.76
CA GLU A 10 -2.15 -11.07 -5.32
C GLU A 10 -3.51 -10.60 -5.87
N TYR A 11 -4.04 -11.22 -6.94
CA TYR A 11 -5.35 -10.82 -7.50
C TYR A 11 -6.56 -11.32 -6.72
N ILE A 12 -6.41 -12.24 -5.76
CA ILE A 12 -7.54 -12.79 -4.99
C ILE A 12 -8.28 -11.68 -4.24
N GLY A 13 -7.54 -10.76 -3.61
CA GLY A 13 -8.08 -9.61 -2.89
C GLY A 13 -8.94 -8.68 -3.76
N PRO A 14 -8.37 -8.06 -4.82
CA PRO A 14 -9.08 -7.07 -5.62
C PRO A 14 -10.26 -7.69 -6.38
N VAL A 15 -10.15 -8.96 -6.81
CA VAL A 15 -11.27 -9.69 -7.43
C VAL A 15 -12.39 -9.91 -6.41
N SER A 16 -12.07 -10.44 -5.22
CA SER A 16 -13.06 -10.69 -4.17
C SER A 16 -13.81 -9.42 -3.79
N LEU A 17 -13.08 -8.31 -3.61
CA LEU A 17 -13.68 -7.01 -3.29
C LEU A 17 -14.54 -6.48 -4.44
N THR A 18 -14.09 -6.61 -5.70
CA THR A 18 -14.86 -6.22 -6.88
C THR A 18 -16.19 -6.97 -6.96
N LEU A 19 -16.17 -8.30 -6.79
CA LEU A 19 -17.38 -9.13 -6.81
C LEU A 19 -18.34 -8.73 -5.69
N TRP A 20 -17.82 -8.43 -4.49
CA TRP A 20 -18.63 -7.98 -3.37
C TRP A 20 -19.29 -6.62 -3.62
N ILE A 21 -18.55 -5.65 -4.16
CA ILE A 21 -19.10 -4.32 -4.52
C ILE A 21 -20.20 -4.46 -5.57
N LEU A 22 -19.97 -5.28 -6.61
CA LEU A 22 -20.98 -5.53 -7.65
C LEU A 22 -22.23 -6.21 -7.10
N PHE A 23 -22.06 -7.22 -6.23
CA PHE A 23 -23.18 -7.91 -5.58
C PHE A 23 -24.01 -6.95 -4.73
N MET A 24 -23.38 -6.16 -3.85
CA MET A 24 -24.09 -5.21 -2.98
C MET A 24 -24.76 -4.10 -3.79
N SER A 25 -24.11 -3.62 -4.85
CA SER A 25 -24.70 -2.63 -5.75
C SER A 25 -25.94 -3.22 -6.43
N ALA A 26 -25.82 -4.41 -7.01
CA ALA A 26 -26.94 -5.11 -7.65
C ALA A 26 -28.09 -5.34 -6.66
N LEU A 27 -27.81 -5.82 -5.45
CA LEU A 27 -28.82 -6.03 -4.42
C LEU A 27 -29.60 -4.73 -4.14
N GLY A 28 -28.93 -3.59 -4.00
CA GLY A 28 -29.60 -2.30 -3.78
C GLY A 28 -30.51 -1.85 -4.92
N PHE A 29 -30.14 -2.11 -6.19
CA PHE A 29 -30.95 -1.78 -7.36
C PHE A 29 -32.11 -2.75 -7.60
N PHE A 30 -31.89 -4.06 -7.40
CA PHE A 30 -32.91 -5.09 -7.67
C PHE A 30 -33.90 -5.30 -6.54
N THR A 31 -33.53 -5.06 -5.28
CA THR A 31 -34.46 -5.23 -4.14
C THR A 31 -35.47 -4.08 -4.01
N GLY A 32 -35.32 -3.01 -4.80
CA GLY A 32 -36.31 -1.93 -4.90
C GLY A 32 -36.04 -0.63 -4.15
N PRO A 33 -35.20 -0.52 -3.09
CA PRO A 33 -35.01 0.75 -2.39
C PRO A 33 -34.57 1.89 -3.29
N MET A 34 -33.64 1.60 -4.20
CA MET A 34 -33.11 2.58 -5.15
C MET A 34 -34.12 3.02 -6.22
N ASN A 35 -35.15 2.21 -6.52
CA ASN A 35 -36.13 2.56 -7.55
C ASN A 35 -37.09 3.67 -7.09
N SER A 36 -37.17 3.91 -5.78
CA SER A 36 -38.03 4.94 -5.17
C SER A 36 -37.39 6.33 -5.13
N VAL A 37 -36.07 6.43 -5.29
CA VAL A 37 -35.34 7.71 -5.29
C VAL A 37 -35.21 8.28 -6.71
N SER A 38 -34.95 9.58 -6.80
CA SER A 38 -34.76 10.29 -8.07
C SER A 38 -33.64 9.70 -8.95
N VAL A 39 -33.82 9.75 -10.28
CA VAL A 39 -32.89 9.17 -11.26
C VAL A 39 -31.46 9.68 -11.12
N TRP A 40 -31.25 10.97 -10.85
CA TRP A 40 -29.89 11.52 -10.69
C TRP A 40 -29.15 10.87 -9.51
N TYR A 41 -29.87 10.54 -8.43
CA TYR A 41 -29.31 9.88 -7.25
C TYR A 41 -28.96 8.42 -7.54
N GLN A 42 -29.81 7.73 -8.31
CA GLN A 42 -29.53 6.38 -8.80
C GLN A 42 -28.25 6.35 -9.65
N LEU A 43 -28.11 7.29 -10.59
CA LEU A 43 -26.91 7.43 -11.42
C LEU A 43 -25.66 7.70 -10.58
N LEU A 44 -25.75 8.61 -9.60
CA LEU A 44 -24.65 8.92 -8.70
C LEU A 44 -24.23 7.69 -7.87
N THR A 45 -25.21 6.95 -7.36
CA THR A 45 -24.99 5.75 -6.54
C THR A 45 -24.45 4.57 -7.35
N ALA A 46 -24.70 4.51 -8.66
CA ALA A 46 -24.06 3.56 -9.58
C ALA A 46 -22.65 4.01 -10.02
N ALA A 47 -22.43 5.32 -10.18
CA ALA A 47 -21.16 5.87 -10.64
C ALA A 47 -20.05 5.74 -9.59
N MET A 48 -20.35 6.00 -8.31
CA MET A 48 -19.35 5.92 -7.22
C MET A 48 -18.71 4.53 -7.04
N PRO A 49 -19.45 3.41 -6.96
CA PRO A 49 -18.84 2.08 -6.87
C PRO A 49 -18.10 1.70 -8.15
N SER A 50 -18.57 2.13 -9.33
CA SER A 50 -17.87 1.91 -10.60
C SER A 50 -16.51 2.61 -10.62
N LEU A 51 -16.47 3.87 -10.17
CA LEU A 51 -15.24 4.64 -10.01
C LEU A 51 -14.32 4.01 -8.94
N ALA A 52 -14.88 3.53 -7.83
CA ALA A 52 -14.11 2.83 -6.80
C ALA A 52 -13.47 1.54 -7.33
N ILE A 53 -14.20 0.73 -8.10
CA ILE A 53 -13.65 -0.46 -8.77
C ILE A 53 -12.52 -0.06 -9.72
N MET A 54 -12.72 0.96 -10.56
CA MET A 54 -11.66 1.44 -11.46
C MET A 54 -10.41 1.87 -10.68
N LEU A 55 -10.57 2.62 -9.59
CA LEU A 55 -9.45 3.08 -8.74
C LEU A 55 -8.76 1.93 -7.99
N LEU A 56 -9.51 0.92 -7.55
CA LEU A 56 -8.97 -0.32 -6.97
C LEU A 56 -8.02 -1.00 -7.97
N TRP A 57 -8.48 -1.20 -9.21
CA TRP A 57 -7.67 -1.84 -10.25
C TRP A 57 -6.51 -0.95 -10.72
N LEU A 58 -6.67 0.37 -10.77
CA LEU A 58 -5.55 1.29 -11.00
C LEU A 58 -4.49 1.18 -9.90
N THR A 59 -4.90 1.03 -8.64
CA THR A 59 -3.98 0.86 -7.52
C THR A 59 -3.27 -0.50 -7.60
N CYS A 60 -4.03 -1.57 -7.88
CA CYS A 60 -3.53 -2.94 -8.04
C CYS A 60 -2.51 -3.04 -9.18
N LEU A 61 -2.80 -2.47 -10.35
CA LEU A 61 -2.01 -2.63 -11.57
C LEU A 61 -0.91 -1.57 -11.77
N SER A 62 -0.81 -0.58 -10.87
CA SER A 62 0.25 0.43 -10.93
C SER A 62 1.51 -0.05 -10.22
N ASP A 63 2.67 0.21 -10.82
CA ASP A 63 3.96 0.04 -10.13
C ASP A 63 3.97 0.94 -8.87
N PRO A 64 4.09 0.37 -7.66
CA PRO A 64 4.08 1.14 -6.42
C PRO A 64 5.31 2.05 -6.27
N GLY A 65 6.36 1.81 -7.07
CA GLY A 65 7.67 2.44 -6.95
C GLY A 65 8.73 1.42 -6.57
N MET A 66 8.75 0.27 -7.25
CA MET A 66 9.74 -0.77 -7.00
C MET A 66 11.15 -0.29 -7.40
N ILE A 67 12.09 -0.45 -6.46
CA ILE A 67 13.49 -0.10 -6.65
C ILE A 67 14.22 -1.34 -7.18
N PRO A 68 14.88 -1.27 -8.35
CA PRO A 68 15.62 -2.39 -8.89
C PRO A 68 16.73 -2.85 -7.91
N PRO A 69 16.91 -4.17 -7.74
CA PRO A 69 18.01 -4.68 -6.94
C PRO A 69 19.36 -4.39 -7.61
N SER A 70 20.41 -4.32 -6.80
CA SER A 70 21.79 -4.25 -7.30
C SER A 70 22.30 -5.65 -7.63
N CYS A 71 23.00 -5.80 -8.76
CA CYS A 71 23.68 -7.04 -9.10
C CYS A 71 24.95 -7.27 -8.29
N THR A 72 25.53 -6.20 -7.75
CA THR A 72 26.71 -6.25 -6.90
C THR A 72 26.37 -5.82 -5.49
N ARG A 73 26.88 -6.60 -4.53
CA ARG A 73 26.88 -6.24 -3.12
C ARG A 73 27.83 -5.05 -2.90
N ASP A 74 27.54 -4.22 -1.92
CA ASP A 74 28.38 -3.07 -1.61
C ASP A 74 29.71 -3.56 -1.01
N PRO A 75 30.88 -3.27 -1.62
CA PRO A 75 32.17 -3.74 -1.13
C PRO A 75 32.50 -3.30 0.30
N ILE A 76 31.95 -2.17 0.76
CA ILE A 76 32.15 -1.69 2.13
C ILE A 76 31.45 -2.62 3.12
N ILE A 77 30.28 -3.14 2.77
CA ILE A 77 29.57 -4.11 3.60
C ILE A 77 30.39 -5.39 3.73
N ASP A 78 30.98 -5.87 2.63
CA ASP A 78 31.81 -7.08 2.65
C ASP A 78 33.06 -6.90 3.51
N GLN A 79 33.71 -5.75 3.43
CA GLN A 79 34.85 -5.40 4.30
C GLN A 79 34.44 -5.37 5.77
N LEU A 80 33.30 -4.75 6.09
CA LEU A 80 32.82 -4.62 7.47
C LEU A 80 32.38 -5.97 8.05
N GLU A 81 31.82 -6.87 7.22
CA GLU A 81 31.47 -8.22 7.65
C GLU A 81 32.70 -9.11 7.81
N PHE A 82 33.68 -9.02 6.91
CA PHE A 82 34.95 -9.73 7.03
C PHE A 82 35.74 -9.30 8.27
N ALA A 83 35.83 -7.99 8.53
CA ALA A 83 36.47 -7.46 9.73
C ALA A 83 35.79 -8.00 11.00
N ARG A 84 34.44 -7.97 11.04
CA ARG A 84 33.69 -8.49 12.19
C ARG A 84 33.84 -10.01 12.38
N ALA A 85 34.00 -10.79 11.32
CA ALA A 85 34.25 -12.23 11.40
C ALA A 85 35.67 -12.57 11.91
N GLY A 86 36.63 -11.67 11.71
CA GLY A 86 37.99 -11.80 12.27
C GLY A 86 38.12 -11.31 13.72
N GLU A 87 37.12 -10.58 14.24
CA GLU A 87 37.12 -10.00 15.59
C GLU A 87 36.67 -10.97 16.70
N ASP A 88 36.31 -12.22 16.39
CA ASP A 88 36.00 -13.25 17.40
C ASP A 88 37.25 -13.69 18.21
N GLU A 89 38.47 -13.27 17.83
CA GLU A 89 39.71 -13.63 18.54
C GLU A 89 40.37 -12.52 19.39
N GLU A 90 40.08 -11.23 19.20
CA GLU A 90 40.79 -10.20 19.98
C GLU A 90 39.92 -9.01 20.42
N ARG A 91 39.82 -8.89 21.74
CA ARG A 91 39.11 -7.86 22.48
C ARG A 91 39.69 -6.47 22.16
N HIS A 92 38.77 -5.56 21.83
CA HIS A 92 38.82 -4.10 21.99
C HIS A 92 39.12 -3.26 20.73
N SER A 93 38.14 -2.38 20.41
CA SER A 93 38.35 -1.06 19.80
C SER A 93 38.67 -1.04 18.29
N GLN A 94 37.69 -1.39 17.44
CA GLN A 94 37.64 -0.81 16.10
C GLN A 94 36.46 0.16 16.04
N THR A 95 36.81 1.44 16.00
CA THR A 95 35.89 2.55 15.73
C THR A 95 35.12 2.26 14.44
N PRO A 96 33.78 2.30 14.43
CA PRO A 96 33.02 2.22 13.18
C PRO A 96 33.57 3.28 12.22
N LYS A 97 33.86 2.91 10.95
CA LYS A 97 34.16 3.90 9.91
C LYS A 97 33.10 5.00 9.99
N GLU A 98 33.51 6.27 10.11
CA GLU A 98 32.61 7.41 10.34
C GLU A 98 31.34 7.30 9.48
N GLY A 99 30.19 7.20 10.16
CA GLY A 99 28.88 7.14 9.52
C GLY A 99 28.28 5.76 9.29
N TYR A 100 28.99 4.63 9.49
CA TYR A 100 28.42 3.28 9.36
C TYR A 100 28.16 2.61 10.71
N SER A 101 27.04 1.92 10.84
CA SER A 101 26.69 1.15 12.04
C SER A 101 25.84 -0.07 11.69
N LYS A 102 25.72 -1.04 12.60
CA LYS A 102 24.86 -2.22 12.44
C LYS A 102 23.91 -2.28 13.62
N GLU A 103 22.61 -2.39 13.36
CA GLU A 103 21.61 -2.45 14.42
C GLU A 103 21.84 -3.69 15.32
N PRO A 104 21.72 -3.57 16.65
CA PRO A 104 21.89 -4.71 17.55
C PRO A 104 20.76 -5.74 17.39
N GLY A 105 21.12 -7.00 17.14
CA GLY A 105 20.21 -8.15 16.96
C GLY A 105 20.74 -9.17 15.95
N GLU A 106 20.26 -10.42 16.00
CA GLU A 106 20.74 -11.55 15.18
C GLU A 106 20.67 -11.33 13.65
N ARG A 107 19.82 -10.39 13.20
CA ARG A 107 19.64 -10.02 11.77
C ARG A 107 19.86 -8.52 11.51
N GLY A 108 20.59 -7.84 12.39
CA GLY A 108 20.76 -6.38 12.35
C GLY A 108 21.12 -5.85 10.96
N ALA A 109 20.33 -4.91 10.43
CA ALA A 109 20.61 -4.26 9.16
C ALA A 109 21.77 -3.27 9.32
N TRP A 110 22.63 -3.20 8.31
CA TRP A 110 23.62 -2.14 8.21
C TRP A 110 22.93 -0.80 7.98
N THR A 111 23.46 0.26 8.58
CA THR A 111 22.98 1.63 8.44
C THR A 111 24.14 2.54 8.11
N ARG A 112 23.90 3.55 7.27
CA ARG A 112 24.85 4.62 6.99
C ARG A 112 24.20 5.98 7.14
N THR A 113 24.89 6.93 7.76
CA THR A 113 24.46 8.32 7.89
C THR A 113 25.20 9.17 6.86
N LEU A 114 24.45 9.89 6.05
CA LEU A 114 24.94 10.77 5.00
C LEU A 114 24.44 12.19 5.27
N ILE A 115 25.18 13.21 4.83
CA ILE A 115 24.77 14.61 4.91
C ILE A 115 24.39 15.06 3.50
N ARG A 116 23.17 15.57 3.32
CA ARG A 116 22.73 16.21 2.08
C ARG A 116 22.21 17.60 2.41
N GLU A 117 22.79 18.62 1.78
CA GLU A 117 22.42 20.03 2.00
C GLU A 117 22.46 20.44 3.49
N GLY A 118 23.45 19.92 4.24
CA GLY A 118 23.61 20.18 5.67
C GLY A 118 22.67 19.40 6.59
N VAL A 119 21.75 18.60 6.04
CA VAL A 119 20.81 17.77 6.81
C VAL A 119 21.31 16.31 6.85
N PRO A 120 21.53 15.73 8.03
CA PRO A 120 21.87 14.31 8.15
C PRO A 120 20.65 13.44 7.87
N TYR A 121 20.83 12.38 7.09
CA TYR A 121 19.82 11.33 6.87
C TYR A 121 20.48 9.95 6.95
N THR A 122 19.73 8.97 7.41
CA THR A 122 20.22 7.59 7.60
C THR A 122 19.56 6.66 6.59
N GLU A 123 20.38 5.87 5.89
CA GLU A 123 19.94 4.82 4.99
C GLU A 123 20.18 3.46 5.63
N LYS A 124 19.26 2.53 5.38
CA LYS A 124 19.40 1.15 5.84
C LYS A 124 19.71 0.23 4.68
N TYR A 125 20.69 -0.63 4.82
CA TYR A 125 21.00 -1.64 3.81
C TYR A 125 19.89 -2.69 3.75
N CYS A 126 19.62 -3.19 2.54
CA CYS A 126 18.80 -4.37 2.29
C CYS A 126 19.69 -5.45 1.70
N ALA A 127 19.93 -6.51 2.46
CA ALA A 127 20.75 -7.64 2.02
C ALA A 127 20.09 -8.45 0.89
N THR A 128 18.75 -8.53 0.86
CA THR A 128 18.02 -9.26 -0.20
C THR A 128 18.16 -8.58 -1.56
N CYS A 129 18.04 -7.25 -1.60
CA CYS A 129 18.10 -6.48 -2.85
C CYS A 129 19.49 -5.92 -3.15
N ASN A 130 20.46 -6.09 -2.23
CA ASN A 130 21.81 -5.52 -2.29
C ASN A 130 21.86 -3.99 -2.47
N ILE A 131 20.92 -3.25 -1.88
CA ILE A 131 20.85 -1.79 -2.00
C ILE A 131 20.83 -1.08 -0.65
N TRP A 132 21.37 0.14 -0.63
CA TRP A 132 21.05 1.12 0.40
C TRP A 132 19.67 1.69 0.12
N ARG A 133 18.73 1.45 1.04
CA ARG A 133 17.35 1.89 0.90
C ARG A 133 17.29 3.42 1.01
N PRO A 134 16.75 4.11 -0.01
CA PRO A 134 16.45 5.53 0.11
C PRO A 134 15.55 5.81 1.33
N PRO A 135 15.55 7.05 1.86
CA PRO A 135 14.69 7.42 2.98
C PRO A 135 13.23 7.01 2.76
N ARG A 136 12.61 6.43 3.80
CA ARG A 136 11.22 5.93 3.80
C ARG A 136 10.94 4.76 2.85
N SER A 137 11.96 4.10 2.30
CA SER A 137 11.76 2.86 1.54
C SER A 137 11.89 1.62 2.43
N HIS A 138 11.10 0.59 2.11
CA HIS A 138 11.06 -0.66 2.87
C HIS A 138 11.10 -1.85 1.91
N HIS A 139 11.73 -2.93 2.35
CA HIS A 139 11.65 -4.21 1.66
C HIS A 139 10.32 -4.87 2.02
N CYS A 140 9.49 -5.12 1.02
CA CYS A 140 8.26 -5.89 1.18
C CYS A 140 8.56 -7.36 0.88
N ASN A 141 8.36 -8.24 1.86
CA ASN A 141 8.58 -9.67 1.69
C ASN A 141 7.59 -10.30 0.70
N TYR A 142 6.36 -9.79 0.63
CA TYR A 142 5.33 -10.30 -0.28
C TYR A 142 5.67 -10.02 -1.74
N CYS A 143 6.03 -8.76 -2.05
CA CYS A 143 6.45 -8.37 -3.40
C CYS A 143 7.93 -8.67 -3.67
N ASN A 144 8.65 -9.24 -2.69
CA ASN A 144 10.07 -9.56 -2.72
C ASN A 144 10.97 -8.44 -3.29
N GLY A 145 10.76 -7.21 -2.83
CA GLY A 145 11.45 -6.05 -3.37
C GLY A 145 11.38 -4.82 -2.49
N CYS A 146 12.35 -3.91 -2.65
CA CYS A 146 12.34 -2.62 -1.99
C CYS A 146 11.41 -1.64 -2.72
N ILE A 147 10.54 -0.97 -1.96
CA ILE A 147 9.53 -0.05 -2.50
C ILE A 147 9.79 1.37 -1.97
N GLU A 148 9.79 2.36 -2.85
CA GLU A 148 10.04 3.77 -2.52
C GLU A 148 8.85 4.41 -1.78
N LYS A 149 9.11 5.13 -0.67
CA LYS A 149 8.08 5.71 0.21
C LYS A 149 6.95 4.71 0.50
N PHE A 150 7.35 3.53 0.94
CA PHE A 150 6.44 2.44 1.29
C PHE A 150 5.51 2.86 2.42
N ASP A 151 4.22 2.57 2.27
CA ASP A 151 3.23 2.69 3.34
C ASP A 151 2.94 1.29 3.90
N HIS A 152 2.29 0.43 3.10
CA HIS A 152 1.99 -0.93 3.51
C HIS A 152 1.80 -1.87 2.31
N HIS A 153 1.83 -3.18 2.55
CA HIS A 153 1.35 -4.17 1.58
C HIS A 153 -0.12 -4.47 1.87
N CYS A 154 -1.00 -4.27 0.91
CA CYS A 154 -2.43 -4.45 1.08
C CYS A 154 -2.88 -5.71 0.34
N GLY A 155 -3.18 -6.78 1.09
CA GLY A 155 -3.70 -8.02 0.51
C GLY A 155 -5.07 -7.86 -0.15
N VAL A 156 -5.86 -6.83 0.24
CA VAL A 156 -7.17 -6.53 -0.37
C VAL A 156 -7.00 -5.86 -1.74
N VAL A 157 -6.03 -4.97 -1.89
CA VAL A 157 -5.70 -4.34 -3.18
C VAL A 157 -4.88 -5.28 -4.05
N GLY A 158 -4.15 -6.21 -3.45
CA GLY A 158 -3.24 -7.10 -4.18
C GLY A 158 -1.96 -6.39 -4.61
N ASN A 159 -1.51 -5.39 -3.86
CA ASN A 159 -0.27 -4.66 -4.18
C ASN A 159 0.25 -3.89 -2.95
N CYS A 160 1.51 -3.49 -2.98
CA CYS A 160 2.01 -2.43 -2.10
C CYS A 160 1.32 -1.10 -2.39
N VAL A 161 0.98 -0.36 -1.34
CA VAL A 161 0.61 1.06 -1.43
C VAL A 161 1.86 1.86 -1.11
N ALA A 162 2.26 2.71 -2.06
CA ALA A 162 3.49 3.49 -1.95
C ALA A 162 3.45 4.71 -2.89
N LYS A 163 4.58 5.41 -3.04
CA LYS A 163 4.70 6.71 -3.72
C LYS A 163 3.85 6.85 -5.00
N ASN A 164 3.94 5.89 -5.91
CA ASN A 164 3.42 6.04 -7.26
C ASN A 164 1.92 5.72 -7.39
N ASN A 165 1.37 4.89 -6.50
CA ASN A 165 -0.03 4.47 -6.53
C ASN A 165 -0.86 4.96 -5.32
N HIS A 166 -0.24 5.62 -4.34
CA HIS A 166 -0.93 6.13 -3.14
C HIS A 166 -2.12 7.04 -3.46
N ARG A 167 -2.05 7.84 -4.53
CA ARG A 167 -3.18 8.69 -4.95
C ARG A 167 -4.40 7.86 -5.37
N PHE A 168 -4.19 6.76 -6.09
CA PHE A 168 -5.27 5.89 -6.53
C PHE A 168 -5.90 5.18 -5.33
N PHE A 169 -5.06 4.71 -4.40
CA PHE A 169 -5.52 4.11 -3.14
C PHE A 169 -6.35 5.11 -2.31
N ALA A 170 -5.85 6.33 -2.11
CA ALA A 170 -6.56 7.35 -1.34
C ALA A 170 -7.89 7.72 -1.99
N SER A 171 -7.92 7.91 -3.32
CA SER A 171 -9.16 8.17 -4.06
C SER A 171 -10.12 6.99 -3.99
N PHE A 172 -9.64 5.75 -4.08
CA PHE A 172 -10.45 4.54 -3.91
C PHE A 172 -11.15 4.54 -2.55
N MET A 173 -10.42 4.81 -1.46
CA MET A 173 -10.99 4.86 -0.11
C MET A 173 -12.07 5.94 0.03
N VAL A 174 -11.82 7.14 -0.49
CA VAL A 174 -12.79 8.25 -0.45
C VAL A 174 -14.04 7.94 -1.29
N CYS A 175 -13.88 7.45 -2.52
CA CYS A 175 -15.00 7.06 -3.38
C CYS A 175 -15.82 5.93 -2.75
N GLY A 176 -15.15 4.95 -2.12
CA GLY A 176 -15.82 3.89 -1.38
C GLY A 176 -16.64 4.41 -0.20
N GLN A 177 -16.08 5.31 0.61
CA GLN A 177 -16.79 5.95 1.72
C GLN A 177 -18.03 6.73 1.24
N ILE A 178 -17.89 7.52 0.18
CA ILE A 178 -19.02 8.25 -0.42
C ILE A 178 -20.08 7.28 -0.94
N GLY A 179 -19.66 6.23 -1.66
CA GLY A 179 -20.57 5.19 -2.16
C GLY A 179 -21.37 4.53 -1.04
N CYS A 180 -20.70 4.09 0.02
CA CYS A 180 -21.35 3.51 1.20
C CYS A 180 -22.32 4.49 1.87
N ALA A 181 -21.94 5.76 2.00
CA ALA A 181 -22.81 6.79 2.60
C ALA A 181 -24.07 7.03 1.76
N LEU A 182 -23.96 7.03 0.43
CA LEU A 182 -25.12 7.13 -0.47
C LEU A 182 -26.03 5.90 -0.29
N PHE A 183 -25.49 4.67 -0.35
CA PHE A 183 -26.30 3.45 -0.15
C PHE A 183 -27.04 3.45 1.20
N LEU A 184 -26.35 3.75 2.29
CA LEU A 184 -26.95 3.75 3.63
C LEU A 184 -27.93 4.91 3.83
N GLY A 185 -27.75 6.03 3.13
CA GLY A 185 -28.62 7.21 3.22
C GLY A 185 -30.04 6.98 2.68
N VAL A 186 -30.24 5.99 1.81
CA VAL A 186 -31.57 5.64 1.27
C VAL A 186 -32.49 5.07 2.35
N ILE A 187 -31.96 4.26 3.26
CA ILE A 187 -32.74 3.60 4.33
C ILE A 187 -33.49 4.61 5.22
N PRO A 188 -32.84 5.61 5.84
CA PRO A 188 -33.54 6.60 6.67
C PRO A 188 -34.47 7.50 5.85
N TRP A 189 -34.15 7.78 4.58
CA TRP A 189 -35.03 8.54 3.69
C TRP A 189 -36.35 7.82 3.42
N GLN A 190 -36.30 6.50 3.21
CA GLN A 190 -37.48 5.66 3.05
C GLN A 190 -38.27 5.53 4.35
N ALA A 191 -37.58 5.30 5.47
CA ALA A 191 -38.22 5.23 6.79
C ALA A 191 -38.99 6.53 7.11
N LYS A 192 -38.40 7.70 6.81
CA LYS A 192 -39.06 9.00 6.98
C LYS A 192 -40.35 9.11 6.15
N GLN A 193 -40.34 8.66 4.90
CA GLN A 193 -41.53 8.70 4.04
C GLN A 193 -42.64 7.78 4.52
N ALA A 194 -42.29 6.55 4.91
CA ALA A 194 -43.26 5.61 5.46
C ALA A 194 -43.90 6.15 6.75
N LEU A 195 -43.11 6.79 7.61
CA LEU A 195 -43.61 7.42 8.83
C LEU A 195 -44.46 8.66 8.57
N SER A 196 -44.09 9.51 7.61
CA SER A 196 -44.90 10.68 7.25
C SER A 196 -46.25 10.29 6.66
N PHE A 197 -46.30 9.22 5.85
CA PHE A 197 -47.55 8.70 5.31
C PHE A 197 -48.50 8.26 6.45
N LYS A 198 -47.98 7.50 7.42
CA LYS A 198 -48.76 7.02 8.58
C LYS A 198 -49.32 8.11 9.50
N TYR A 199 -48.76 9.32 9.48
CA TYR A 199 -49.21 10.44 10.33
C TYR A 199 -50.24 11.35 9.66
N HIS A 200 -50.44 11.20 8.34
CA HIS A 200 -51.39 11.99 7.56
C HIS A 200 -52.69 11.24 7.21
N ASP A 201 -52.75 9.92 7.49
CA ASP A 201 -53.96 9.08 7.43
C ASP A 201 -54.60 8.93 8.83
#